data_AF-A0A3P6AD40-F1
#
_entry.id   AF-A0A3P6AD40-F1
#
_cell.length_a   1.000
_cell.length_b   1.000
_cell.length_c   1.000
_cell.angle_alpha   90.00
_cell.angle_beta   90.00
_cell.angle_gamma   90.00
#
_symmetry.space_group_name_H-M   'P 1'
#
loop_
_entity.id
_entity.type
_entity.pdbx_description
1 polymer ?
#
loop_
_entity_poly.entity_id
_entity_poly.type
_entity_poly.pdbx_seq_one_letter_code
_entity_poly.pdbx_strand_id
1 'polypeptide(L)' 'NLAKHNFAAPNQLATIYYIKERVEDGRSYYTFEYGLRTPIYATTSFATLQVMADSLKILQI' A
#
# COMPACT_ATOMS: atom_id res chain seq x y z
N ASN A 1 -23.43 14.29 7.98
CA ASN A 1 -22.92 13.33 6.97
C ASN A 1 -22.08 14.09 5.97
N LEU A 2 -20.75 14.05 6.13
CA LEU A 2 -19.74 14.57 5.20
C LEU A 2 -18.38 14.02 5.64
N ALA A 3 -18.17 12.73 5.41
CA ALA A 3 -16.83 12.16 5.40
C ALA A 3 -16.15 12.65 4.11
N LYS A 4 -15.50 13.81 4.18
CA LYS A 4 -14.61 14.24 3.11
C LYS A 4 -13.47 13.24 3.06
N HIS A 5 -13.39 12.48 1.98
CA HIS A 5 -12.26 11.63 1.64
C HIS A 5 -10.98 12.49 1.64
N ASN A 6 -10.31 12.55 2.79
CA ASN A 6 -8.96 13.05 2.89
C ASN A 6 -8.09 11.89 2.40
N PHE A 7 -7.85 11.85 1.09
CA PHE A 7 -6.70 11.12 0.56
C PHE A 7 -5.50 11.53 1.39
N ALA A 8 -4.79 10.53 1.91
CA ALA A 8 -3.64 10.63 2.79
C ALA A 8 -3.07 12.04 2.89
N ALA A 9 -3.13 12.65 4.09
CA ALA A 9 -2.60 13.99 4.31
C ALA A 9 -1.22 14.08 3.63
N PRO A 10 -0.96 15.03 2.71
CA PRO A 10 0.21 15.00 1.82
C PRO A 10 1.56 15.10 2.55
N ASN A 11 1.54 15.19 3.88
CA ASN A 11 2.67 15.10 4.79
C ASN A 11 2.82 13.71 5.47
N GLN A 12 2.06 12.71 5.05
CA GLN A 12 2.15 11.34 5.56
C GLN A 12 3.39 10.68 4.97
N LEU A 13 4.38 10.44 5.84
CA LEU A 13 5.54 9.65 5.49
C LEU A 13 5.12 8.17 5.54
N ALA A 14 5.29 7.50 4.40
CA ALA A 14 5.07 6.07 4.29
C ALA A 14 6.35 5.30 4.67
N THR A 15 6.22 4.35 5.58
CA THR A 15 7.28 3.39 5.92
C THR A 15 6.82 2.01 5.51
N ILE A 16 7.60 1.31 4.69
CA ILE A 16 7.36 -0.11 4.40
C ILE A 16 8.08 -0.92 5.47
N TYR A 17 7.34 -1.69 6.26
CA TYR A 17 7.89 -2.51 7.34
C TYR A 17 8.29 -3.91 6.86
N TYR A 18 7.50 -4.47 5.95
CA TYR A 18 7.70 -5.83 5.46
C TYR A 18 7.18 -5.95 4.03
N ILE A 19 7.85 -6.81 3.24
CA ILE A 19 7.45 -7.16 1.88
C ILE A 19 7.54 -8.68 1.76
N LYS A 20 6.51 -9.29 1.16
CA LYS A 20 6.50 -10.69 0.74
C LYS A 20 6.16 -10.79 -0.73
N GLU A 21 7.05 -11.43 -1.48
CA GLU A 21 6.80 -11.81 -2.86
C GLU A 21 6.05 -13.15 -2.93
N ARG A 22 5.19 -13.28 -3.94
CA ARG A 22 4.56 -14.53 -4.36
C ARG A 22 4.54 -14.59 -5.88
N VAL A 23 4.99 -15.70 -6.45
CA VAL A 23 4.96 -15.94 -7.90
C VAL A 23 3.95 -17.04 -8.18
N GLU A 24 2.95 -16.74 -9.01
CA GLU A 24 1.92 -17.70 -9.46
C GLU A 24 1.60 -17.47 -10.92
N ASP A 25 1.52 -18.56 -11.70
CA ASP A 25 1.22 -18.53 -13.14
C ASP A 25 2.11 -17.54 -13.92
N GLY A 26 3.39 -17.46 -13.55
CA GLY A 26 4.36 -16.55 -14.16
C GLY A 26 4.15 -15.07 -13.82
N ARG A 27 3.29 -14.75 -12.85
CA ARG A 27 3.00 -13.38 -12.40
C ARG A 27 3.60 -13.15 -11.02
N SER A 28 4.27 -12.02 -10.83
CA SER A 28 4.80 -11.59 -9.54
C SER A 28 3.80 -10.71 -8.81
N TYR A 29 3.53 -11.09 -7.57
CA TYR A 29 2.67 -10.36 -6.64
C TYR A 29 3.50 -9.98 -5.42
N TYR A 30 3.27 -8.77 -4.91
CA TYR A 30 3.92 -8.29 -3.69
C TYR A 30 2.86 -7.83 -2.71
N THR A 31 2.87 -8.41 -1.52
CA THR A 31 2.12 -7.93 -0.38
C THR A 31 3.08 -7.22 0.55
N PHE A 32 2.78 -5.97 0.92
CA PHE A 32 3.59 -5.20 1.84
C PHE A 32 2.78 -4.63 2.99
N GLU A 33 3.40 -4.63 4.16
CA GLU A 33 2.93 -3.90 5.33
C GLU A 33 3.52 -2.49 5.28
N TYR A 34 2.67 -1.48 5.35
CA TYR A 34 3.09 -0.08 5.36
C TYR A 34 2.42 0.70 6.47
N GLY A 35 3.17 1.62 7.07
CA GLY A 35 2.66 2.61 8.00
C GLY A 35 2.54 3.98 7.35
N LEU A 36 1.48 4.71 7.67
CA LEU A 36 1.36 6.14 7.37
C LEU A 36 1.38 6.92 8.68
N ARG A 37 2.31 7.87 8.82
CA ARG A 37 2.48 8.64 10.05
C ARG A 37 2.49 10.15 9.79
N THR A 38 1.79 10.88 10.64
CA THR A 38 1.91 12.32 10.91
C THR A 38 2.05 12.53 12.42
N PRO A 39 2.27 13.76 12.92
CA PRO A 39 2.31 14.01 14.37
C PRO A 39 1.03 13.60 15.13
N ILE A 40 -0.13 13.60 14.46
CA ILE A 40 -1.44 13.37 15.10
C ILE A 40 -2.18 12.13 14.59
N TYR A 41 -1.60 11.38 13.67
CA TYR A 41 -2.20 10.19 13.09
C TYR A 41 -1.13 9.15 12.76
N ALA A 42 -1.40 7.91 13.11
CA ALA A 42 -0.60 6.77 12.69
C ALA A 42 -1.52 5.60 12.38
N THR A 43 -1.27 4.91 11.26
CA THR A 43 -1.91 3.64 10.92
C THR A 43 -0.89 2.70 10.32
N THR A 44 -1.19 1.41 10.37
CA THR A 44 -0.48 0.36 9.65
C THR A 44 -1.51 -0.44 8.86
N SER A 45 -1.18 -0.78 7.63
CA SER A 45 -2.09 -1.49 6.71
C SER A 45 -1.31 -2.38 5.76
N PHE A 46 -2.03 -3.26 5.07
CA PHE A 46 -1.45 -4.14 4.06
C PHE A 46 -1.98 -3.76 2.68
N ALA A 47 -1.12 -3.79 1.67
CA ALA A 47 -1.55 -3.70 0.29
C ALA A 47 -0.93 -4.82 -0.52
N THR A 48 -1.68 -5.30 -1.52
CA THR A 48 -1.18 -6.29 -2.48
C THR A 48 -1.22 -5.72 -3.89
N LEU A 49 -0.09 -5.78 -4.57
CA LEU A 49 0.07 -5.34 -5.95
C LEU A 49 0.50 -6.51 -6.83
N GLN A 50 0.11 -6.45 -8.09
CA GLN A 50 0.72 -7.21 -9.16
C GLN A 50 1.69 -6.32 -9.93
N VAL A 51 2.90 -6.84 -10.18
CA VAL A 51 3.90 -6.19 -11.04
C VAL A 51 3.91 -6.90 -12.38
N MET A 52 3.77 -6.12 -13.44
CA MET A 52 3.82 -6.55 -14.84
C MET A 52 4.96 -5.79 -15.53
N ALA A 53 5.32 -6.23 -16.75
CA ALA A 53 6.47 -5.67 -17.47
C ALA A 53 6.38 -4.15 -17.70
N ASP A 54 5.17 -3.63 -17.87
CA ASP A 54 4.88 -2.24 -18.23
C ASP A 54 3.96 -1.52 -17.22
N SER A 55 3.49 -2.22 -16.18
CA SER A 55 2.40 -1.73 -15.35
C SER A 55 2.36 -2.32 -13.94
N LEU A 56 1.68 -1.59 -13.06
CA LEU A 56 1.39 -1.99 -11.68
C LEU A 56 -0.13 -1.99 -11.49
N LYS A 57 -0.66 -3.05 -10.89
CA LYS A 57 -2.08 -3.15 -10.56
C LYS A 57 -2.28 -3.36 -9.07
N ILE A 58 -3.06 -2.48 -8.44
CA ILE A 58 -3.49 -2.65 -7.06
C ILE A 58 -4.61 -3.70 -7.00
N LEU A 59 -4.43 -4.71 -6.15
CA LEU A 59 -5.39 -5.79 -5.97
C LEU A 59 -6.19 -5.63 -4.66
N GLN A 60 -5.54 -5.17 -3.59
CA GLN A 60 -6.16 -4.98 -2.28
C GLN A 60 -5.46 -3.87 -1.49
N ILE A 61 -6.25 -3.12 -0.71
CA ILE A 61 -5.84 -2.14 0.31
C ILE A 61 -6.77 -2.30 1.52
#